data_AF-A0A1V5G9N9-F1
#
_entry.id   AF-A0A1V5G9N9-F1
#
_cell.length_a   1.000
_cell.length_b   1.000
_cell.length_c   1.000
_cell.angle_alpha   90.00
_cell.angle_beta   90.00
_cell.angle_gamma   90.00
#
_symmetry.space_group_name_H-M   'P 1'
#
loop_
_entity.id
_entity.type
_entity.pdbx_description
1 polymer ?
#
loop_
_entity_poly.entity_id
_entity_poly.type
_entity_poly.pdbx_seq_one_letter_code
_entity_poly.pdbx_strand_id
1 'polypeptide(L)'
;MNPPLAGYAEARHWGEFPWGANWAARRRCLLEIGGFRMRFGRGASGVASGEDVAAAALIQRAGYRIGFEPAARVRHLVEPDRFRLREIRRAVFEHRRAVYELEKCGYIPMETAFRASAAKGLALLAQGIFLIRQTSFQRFERLMRGGAELAAAVRFLGDYLRRLSLDPNKYTK
;
A
#
# COMPACT_ATOMS: atom_id res chain seq x y z
N MET A 1 -5.09 -23.30 1.05
CA MET A 1 -5.94 -22.30 1.73
C MET A 1 -5.52 -22.33 3.18
N ASN A 2 -5.00 -21.25 3.75
CA ASN A 2 -4.62 -21.26 5.17
C ASN A 2 -5.88 -21.43 6.01
N PRO A 3 -5.85 -22.23 7.10
CA PRO A 3 -7.01 -22.37 7.97
C PRO A 3 -7.40 -20.99 8.51
N PRO A 4 -8.71 -20.70 8.67
CA PRO A 4 -9.14 -19.46 9.29
C PRO A 4 -8.54 -19.38 10.69
N LEU A 5 -7.97 -18.22 11.03
CA LEU A 5 -7.43 -17.99 12.36
C LEU A 5 -8.56 -18.20 13.38
N ALA A 6 -8.35 -19.11 14.32
CA ALA A 6 -9.35 -19.49 15.33
C ALA A 6 -9.45 -18.47 16.48
N GLY A 7 -8.53 -17.50 16.54
CA GLY A 7 -8.51 -16.46 17.55
C GLY A 7 -7.62 -15.29 17.13
N TYR A 8 -7.42 -14.36 18.07
CA TYR A 8 -6.59 -13.18 17.88
C TYR A 8 -5.20 -13.55 17.35
N ALA A 9 -4.75 -12.83 16.31
CA ALA A 9 -3.41 -12.94 15.77
C ALA A 9 -2.75 -11.56 15.76
N GLU A 10 -1.56 -11.45 16.37
CA GLU A 10 -0.79 -10.22 16.34
C GLU A 10 -0.16 -10.01 14.96
N ALA A 11 -0.34 -8.81 14.41
CA ALA A 11 0.29 -8.39 13.16
C ALA A 11 1.75 -8.02 13.43
N ARG A 12 2.68 -8.75 12.81
CA ARG A 12 4.13 -8.55 12.97
C ARG A 12 4.75 -7.82 11.80
N HIS A 13 4.12 -7.92 10.64
CA HIS A 13 4.57 -7.30 9.41
C HIS A 13 3.57 -6.22 8.97
N TRP A 14 4.08 -5.13 8.37
CA TRP A 14 3.23 -4.05 7.91
C TRP A 14 2.19 -4.51 6.86
N GLY A 15 2.49 -5.57 6.11
CA GLY A 15 1.55 -6.17 5.14
C GLY A 15 0.31 -6.79 5.78
N GLU A 16 0.36 -7.07 7.09
CA GLU A 16 -0.75 -7.60 7.90
C GLU A 16 -1.56 -6.50 8.59
N PHE A 17 -1.12 -5.25 8.48
CA PHE A 17 -1.84 -4.12 9.06
C PHE A 17 -3.23 -3.96 8.43
N PRO A 18 -4.15 -3.32 9.16
CA PRO A 18 -5.47 -3.01 8.64
C PRO A 18 -5.39 -2.19 7.35
N TRP A 19 -6.18 -2.61 6.36
CA TRP A 19 -6.47 -1.85 5.15
C TRP A 19 -7.99 -1.68 5.03
N GLY A 20 -8.46 -0.44 5.07
CA GLY A 20 -9.83 -0.04 4.85
C GLY A 20 -10.71 0.01 6.11
N ALA A 21 -12.00 -0.20 5.89
CA ALA A 21 -13.08 0.22 6.79
C ALA A 21 -13.36 -0.70 7.98
N ASN A 22 -12.60 -1.78 8.18
CA ASN A 22 -12.79 -2.70 9.30
C ASN A 22 -11.63 -2.59 10.29
N TRP A 23 -11.55 -1.44 10.96
CA TRP A 23 -10.47 -1.14 11.89
C TRP A 23 -10.97 -0.39 13.12
N ALA A 24 -10.39 -0.72 14.27
CA ALA A 24 -10.65 -0.04 15.53
C ALA A 24 -9.34 0.18 16.28
N ALA A 25 -9.26 1.29 17.00
CA ALA A 25 -8.15 1.61 17.90
C ALA A 25 -8.69 2.19 19.20
N ARG A 26 -7.97 1.96 20.30
CA ARG A 26 -8.26 2.64 21.57
C ARG A 26 -8.02 4.14 21.37
N ARG A 27 -8.94 4.97 21.88
CA ARG A 27 -8.83 6.44 21.82
C ARG A 27 -7.46 6.97 22.23
N ARG A 28 -6.90 6.44 23.32
CA ARG A 28 -5.57 6.83 23.82
C ARG A 28 -4.46 6.64 22.77
N CYS A 29 -4.47 5.53 22.03
CA CYS A 29 -3.44 5.24 21.03
C CYS A 29 -3.53 6.21 19.86
N LEU A 30 -4.74 6.58 19.43
CA LEU A 30 -4.96 7.56 18.36
C LEU A 30 -4.49 8.97 18.78
N LEU A 31 -4.78 9.38 20.01
CA LEU A 31 -4.33 10.67 20.52
C LEU A 31 -2.80 10.74 20.63
N GLU A 32 -2.17 9.67 21.10
CA GLU A 32 -0.73 9.59 21.29
C GLU A 32 0.04 9.74 19.96
N ILE A 33 -0.48 9.20 18.86
CA ILE A 33 0.14 9.36 17.53
C ILE A 33 -0.23 10.68 16.84
N GLY A 34 -1.05 11.52 17.47
CA GLY A 34 -1.56 12.78 16.92
C GLY A 34 -2.64 12.60 15.84
N GLY A 35 -3.37 11.48 15.85
CA GLY A 35 -4.45 11.20 14.89
C GLY A 35 -3.99 10.75 13.50
N PHE A 36 -4.94 10.70 12.57
CA PHE A 36 -4.70 10.25 11.19
C PHE A 36 -3.86 11.22 10.38
N ARG A 37 -3.05 10.68 9.48
CA ARG A 37 -2.25 11.47 8.53
C ARG A 37 -3.11 11.79 7.30
N MET A 38 -3.88 12.87 7.38
CA MET A 38 -4.85 13.31 6.37
C MET A 38 -4.29 13.41 4.94
N ARG A 39 -2.98 13.57 4.77
CA ARG A 39 -2.33 13.57 3.44
C ARG A 39 -2.49 12.27 2.65
N PHE A 40 -2.76 11.15 3.33
CA PHE A 40 -3.06 9.85 2.70
C PHE A 40 -4.56 9.60 2.53
N GLY A 41 -5.39 10.51 3.05
CA GLY A 41 -6.84 10.44 2.92
C GLY A 41 -7.29 10.74 1.50
N ARG A 42 -8.49 10.27 1.17
CA ARG A 42 -9.07 10.37 -0.18
C ARG A 42 -9.25 11.84 -0.57
N GLY A 43 -8.58 12.27 -1.63
CA GLY A 43 -8.62 13.65 -2.15
C GLY A 43 -7.40 14.50 -1.79
N ALA A 44 -6.54 14.05 -0.88
CA ALA A 44 -5.28 14.72 -0.58
C ALA A 44 -4.15 14.18 -1.49
N SER A 45 -3.44 15.07 -2.18
CA SER A 45 -2.19 14.79 -2.93
C SER A 45 -2.23 13.66 -3.99
N GLY A 46 -3.43 13.18 -4.36
CA GLY A 46 -3.61 12.12 -5.36
C GLY A 46 -3.32 10.71 -4.85
N VAL A 47 -3.29 10.50 -3.53
CA VAL A 47 -3.31 9.18 -2.89
C VAL A 47 -4.71 8.96 -2.33
N ALA A 48 -5.25 7.75 -2.48
CA ALA A 48 -6.64 7.45 -2.12
C ALA A 48 -6.79 6.51 -0.91
N SER A 49 -5.69 6.13 -0.27
CA SER A 49 -5.65 5.12 0.80
C SER A 49 -4.30 5.15 1.54
N GLY A 50 -4.27 4.68 2.80
CA GLY A 50 -3.02 4.47 3.57
C GLY A 50 -2.96 5.22 4.91
N GLU A 51 -3.97 6.02 5.24
CA GLU A 51 -4.09 6.74 6.51
C GLU A 51 -4.16 5.82 7.74
N ASP A 52 -4.90 4.73 7.58
CA ASP A 52 -5.05 3.56 8.43
C ASP A 52 -3.73 2.80 8.63
N VAL A 53 -2.99 2.54 7.55
CA VAL A 53 -1.68 1.87 7.63
C VAL A 53 -0.65 2.76 8.33
N ALA A 54 -0.64 4.07 8.02
CA ALA A 54 0.21 5.03 8.71
C ALA A 54 -0.11 5.10 10.22
N ALA A 55 -1.41 5.11 10.57
CA ALA A 55 -1.83 5.09 11.96
C ALA A 55 -1.40 3.80 12.68
N ALA A 56 -1.62 2.63 12.06
CA ALA A 56 -1.20 1.34 12.62
C ALA A 56 0.31 1.27 12.83
N ALA A 57 1.11 1.75 11.87
CA ALA A 57 2.56 1.81 11.99
C ALA A 57 3.03 2.70 13.15
N LEU A 58 2.42 3.87 13.32
CA LEU A 58 2.75 4.77 14.43
C LEU A 58 2.32 4.18 15.78
N ILE A 59 1.15 3.56 15.85
CA ILE A 59 0.67 2.88 17.06
C ILE A 59 1.61 1.74 17.44
N GLN A 60 2.07 0.94 16.46
CA GLN A 60 3.05 -0.11 16.72
C GLN A 60 4.39 0.45 17.21
N ARG A 61 4.88 1.53 16.61
CA ARG A 61 6.12 2.22 17.03
C ARG A 61 6.02 2.82 18.43
N ALA A 62 4.83 3.21 18.87
CA ALA A 62 4.56 3.65 20.24
C ALA A 62 4.52 2.47 21.25
N GLY A 63 4.80 1.24 20.82
CA GLY A 63 4.90 0.06 21.69
C GLY A 63 3.58 -0.68 21.88
N TYR A 64 2.51 -0.30 21.17
CA TYR A 64 1.26 -1.04 21.20
C TYR A 64 1.27 -2.20 20.19
N ARG A 65 0.34 -3.14 20.38
CA ARG A 65 0.14 -4.25 19.46
C ARG A 65 -0.94 -3.92 18.44
N ILE A 66 -0.70 -4.37 17.22
CA ILE A 66 -1.72 -4.42 16.16
C ILE A 66 -2.10 -5.88 16.00
N GLY A 67 -3.37 -6.18 15.79
CA GLY A 67 -3.80 -7.56 15.59
C GLY A 67 -5.11 -7.69 14.86
N PHE A 68 -5.32 -8.92 14.39
CA PHE A 68 -6.50 -9.37 13.68
C PHE A 68 -7.44 -10.10 14.63
N GLU A 69 -8.71 -9.66 14.68
CA GLU A 69 -9.78 -10.30 15.44
C GLU A 69 -10.77 -10.96 14.46
N PRO A 70 -10.74 -12.31 14.31
CA PRO A 70 -11.62 -13.03 13.37
C PRO A 70 -13.12 -12.82 13.60
N ALA A 71 -13.53 -12.45 14.83
CA ALA A 71 -14.91 -12.15 15.17
C ALA A 71 -15.34 -10.73 14.72
N ALA A 72 -14.40 -9.80 14.50
CA ALA A 72 -14.66 -8.46 14.03
C ALA A 72 -14.95 -8.47 12.52
N ARG A 73 -16.13 -8.98 12.14
CA ARG A 73 -16.54 -9.13 10.74
C ARG A 73 -17.44 -7.98 10.32
N VAL A 74 -17.18 -7.46 9.13
CA VAL A 74 -18.06 -6.50 8.45
C VAL A 74 -18.46 -7.03 7.09
N ARG A 75 -19.65 -6.65 6.63
CA ARG A 75 -20.09 -6.88 5.26
C ARG A 75 -19.81 -5.61 4.45
N HIS A 76 -18.87 -5.70 3.52
CA HIS A 76 -18.56 -4.60 2.63
C HIS A 76 -19.44 -4.69 1.38
N LEU A 77 -20.44 -3.81 1.30
CA LEU A 77 -21.26 -3.66 0.10
C LEU A 77 -20.52 -2.75 -0.87
N VAL A 78 -20.00 -3.35 -1.94
CA VAL A 78 -19.26 -2.63 -2.97
C VAL A 78 -20.21 -2.30 -4.11
N GLU A 79 -20.26 -1.03 -4.50
CA GLU A 79 -21.02 -0.59 -5.67
C GLU A 79 -20.60 -1.38 -6.92
N PRO A 80 -21.56 -1.90 -7.73
CA PRO A 80 -21.26 -2.71 -8.91
C PRO A 80 -20.26 -2.06 -9.88
N ASP A 81 -20.28 -0.73 -9.98
CA ASP A 81 -19.38 0.02 -10.87
C ASP A 81 -17.90 -0.11 -10.50
N ARG A 82 -17.59 -0.45 -9.25
CA ARG A 82 -16.21 -0.71 -8.79
C ARG A 82 -15.61 -1.97 -9.40
N PHE A 83 -16.42 -2.85 -9.99
CA PHE A 83 -15.98 -4.04 -10.70
C PHE A 83 -15.71 -3.80 -12.20
N ARG A 84 -15.90 -2.57 -12.70
CA ARG A 84 -15.47 -2.22 -14.05
C ARG A 84 -13.94 -2.27 -14.14
N LEU A 85 -13.41 -2.78 -15.26
CA LEU A 85 -11.96 -2.93 -15.47
C LEU A 85 -11.17 -1.64 -15.22
N ARG A 86 -11.75 -0.49 -15.60
CA ARG A 86 -11.16 0.83 -15.33
C ARG A 86 -10.98 1.09 -13.84
N GLU A 87 -11.99 0.78 -13.02
CA GLU A 87 -11.97 1.01 -11.57
C GLU A 87 -11.03 0.02 -10.87
N ILE A 88 -11.01 -1.24 -11.30
CA ILE A 88 -10.05 -2.25 -10.82
C ILE A 88 -8.62 -1.79 -11.13
N ARG A 89 -8.36 -1.38 -12.38
CA ARG A 89 -7.06 -0.83 -12.78
C ARG A 89 -6.65 0.35 -11.93
N ARG A 90 -7.55 1.31 -11.78
CA ARG A 90 -7.31 2.49 -10.95
C ARG A 90 -6.95 2.10 -9.52
N ALA A 91 -7.72 1.21 -8.90
CA ALA A 91 -7.49 0.75 -7.53
C ALA A 91 -6.12 0.07 -7.35
N VAL A 92 -5.71 -0.79 -8.30
CA VAL A 92 -4.39 -1.47 -8.25
C VAL A 92 -3.24 -0.46 -8.28
N PHE A 93 -3.30 0.52 -9.19
CA PHE A 93 -2.26 1.54 -9.32
C PHE A 93 -2.27 2.54 -8.14
N GLU A 94 -3.44 2.95 -7.67
CA GLU A 94 -3.59 3.81 -6.49
C GLU A 94 -3.06 3.13 -5.24
N HIS A 95 -3.34 1.83 -5.03
CA HIS A 95 -2.80 1.07 -3.92
C HIS A 95 -1.27 1.01 -3.98
N ARG A 96 -0.67 0.69 -5.14
CA ARG A 96 0.79 0.67 -5.25
C ARG A 96 1.41 2.04 -5.00
N ARG A 97 0.78 3.10 -5.48
CA ARG A 97 1.21 4.47 -5.21
C ARG A 97 1.12 4.81 -3.72
N ALA A 98 0.04 4.43 -3.03
CA ALA A 98 -0.12 4.63 -1.60
C ALA A 98 1.01 3.98 -0.80
N VAL A 99 1.31 2.71 -1.11
CA VAL A 99 2.44 1.99 -0.50
C VAL A 99 3.75 2.76 -0.73
N TYR A 100 4.03 3.21 -1.96
CA TYR A 100 5.25 3.97 -2.27
C TYR A 100 5.36 5.27 -1.44
N GLU A 101 4.27 6.03 -1.31
CA GLU A 101 4.29 7.27 -0.53
C GLU A 101 4.44 7.00 0.99
N LEU A 102 3.89 5.89 1.50
CA LEU A 102 4.10 5.44 2.88
C LEU A 102 5.56 5.03 3.12
N GLU A 103 6.17 4.28 2.19
CA GLU A 103 7.58 3.89 2.20
C GLU A 103 8.48 5.14 2.18
N LYS A 104 8.23 6.06 1.25
CA LYS A 104 8.95 7.33 1.10
C LYS A 104 8.87 8.23 2.33
N CYS A 105 7.73 8.24 3.00
CA CYS A 105 7.55 8.98 4.26
C CYS A 105 8.08 8.24 5.49
N GLY A 106 8.59 7.02 5.33
CA GLY A 106 9.15 6.22 6.41
C GLY A 106 8.11 5.72 7.42
N TYR A 107 6.83 5.54 7.04
CA TYR A 107 5.84 4.89 7.90
C TYR A 107 5.95 3.37 7.87
N ILE A 108 6.32 2.83 6.72
CA ILE A 108 6.60 1.40 6.53
C ILE A 108 8.01 1.23 5.98
N PRO A 109 8.63 0.04 6.11
CA PRO A 109 9.95 -0.24 5.55
C PRO A 109 9.99 0.03 4.05
N MET A 110 11.11 0.56 3.56
CA MET A 110 11.32 0.79 2.13
C MET A 110 11.60 -0.56 1.43
N GLU A 111 10.61 -1.10 0.74
CA GLU A 111 10.75 -2.26 -0.14
C GLU A 111 10.85 -1.82 -1.62
N THR A 112 10.40 -0.60 -1.94
CA THR A 112 10.64 0.06 -3.24
C THR A 112 12.06 0.57 -3.37
N ALA A 113 12.90 -0.21 -4.04
CA ALA A 113 14.04 0.34 -4.77
C ALA A 113 13.72 0.37 -6.27
N PHE A 114 14.23 1.36 -7.03
CA PHE A 114 14.03 1.43 -8.49
C PHE A 114 14.26 0.08 -9.18
N ARG A 115 15.43 -0.53 -8.94
CA ARG A 115 15.81 -1.81 -9.54
C ARG A 115 14.89 -2.95 -9.09
N ALA A 116 14.52 -2.98 -7.81
CA ALA A 116 13.64 -4.02 -7.27
C ALA A 116 12.23 -3.94 -7.86
N SER A 117 11.64 -2.74 -7.92
CA SER A 117 10.34 -2.51 -8.54
C SER A 117 10.34 -2.77 -10.04
N ALA A 118 11.39 -2.34 -10.75
CA ALA A 118 11.54 -2.61 -12.17
C ALA A 118 11.65 -4.12 -12.46
N ALA A 119 12.53 -4.83 -11.74
CA ALA A 119 12.71 -6.27 -11.90
C ALA A 119 11.43 -7.04 -11.57
N LYS A 120 10.75 -6.69 -10.46
CA LYS A 120 9.47 -7.30 -10.08
C LYS A 120 8.38 -7.04 -11.12
N GLY A 121 8.30 -5.81 -11.64
CA GLY A 121 7.36 -5.43 -12.70
C GLY A 121 7.56 -6.25 -13.97
N LEU A 122 8.81 -6.32 -14.46
CA LEU A 122 9.18 -7.11 -15.64
C LEU A 122 8.92 -8.61 -15.43
N ALA A 123 9.27 -9.15 -14.26
CA ALA A 123 9.03 -10.56 -13.94
C ALA A 123 7.53 -10.90 -13.94
N LEU A 124 6.69 -10.04 -13.35
CA LEU A 124 5.23 -10.23 -13.35
C LEU A 124 4.63 -10.14 -14.76
N LEU A 125 5.11 -9.21 -15.59
CA LEU A 125 4.69 -9.12 -16.99
C LEU A 125 5.11 -10.36 -17.78
N ALA A 126 6.36 -10.79 -17.67
CA ALA A 126 6.86 -12.00 -18.33
C ALA A 126 6.06 -13.23 -17.90
N GLN A 127 5.77 -13.37 -16.60
CA GLN A 127 4.92 -14.44 -16.11
C GLN A 127 3.47 -14.36 -16.63
N GLY A 128 2.92 -13.16 -16.79
CA GLY A 128 1.61 -12.97 -17.40
C GLY A 128 1.59 -13.29 -18.90
N ILE A 129 2.71 -13.11 -19.61
CA ILE A 129 2.76 -13.36 -21.05
C ILE A 129 3.07 -14.83 -21.35
N PHE A 130 4.08 -15.40 -20.68
CA PHE A 130 4.72 -16.65 -21.11
C PHE A 130 4.35 -17.89 -20.30
N LEU A 131 3.76 -17.77 -19.10
CA LEU A 131 3.44 -18.95 -18.31
C LEU A 131 2.17 -19.65 -18.87
N ILE A 132 2.36 -20.85 -19.41
CA ILE A 132 1.32 -21.60 -20.16
C ILE A 132 0.22 -22.17 -19.22
N ARG A 133 0.51 -22.36 -17.93
CA ARG A 133 -0.43 -22.91 -16.93
C ARG A 133 -1.07 -21.84 -16.04
N GLN A 134 -1.74 -20.85 -16.65
CA GLN A 134 -2.47 -19.81 -15.92
C GLN A 134 -3.89 -19.64 -16.42
N THR A 135 -4.81 -19.34 -15.51
CA THR A 135 -6.14 -18.88 -15.86
C THR A 135 -6.08 -17.46 -16.45
N SER A 136 -7.10 -17.06 -17.21
CA SER A 136 -7.22 -15.69 -17.72
C SER A 136 -7.17 -14.64 -16.61
N PHE A 137 -7.77 -14.94 -15.45
CA PHE A 137 -7.74 -14.06 -14.28
C PHE A 137 -6.33 -13.91 -13.69
N GLN A 138 -5.61 -15.00 -13.48
CA GLN A 138 -4.23 -14.96 -12.98
C GLN A 138 -3.33 -14.19 -13.93
N ARG A 139 -3.54 -14.39 -15.24
CA ARG A 139 -2.81 -13.68 -16.28
C ARG A 139 -3.06 -12.18 -16.20
N PHE A 140 -4.33 -11.78 -16.14
CA PHE A 140 -4.75 -10.40 -15.96
C PHE A 140 -4.16 -9.77 -14.69
N GLU A 141 -4.30 -10.44 -13.55
CA GLU A 141 -3.77 -9.95 -12.27
C GLU A 141 -2.27 -9.68 -12.33
N ARG A 142 -1.49 -10.59 -12.91
CA ARG A 142 -0.03 -10.44 -13.06
C ARG A 142 0.32 -9.27 -13.95
N LEU A 143 -0.37 -9.12 -15.08
CA LEU A 143 -0.14 -7.99 -15.99
C LEU A 143 -0.43 -6.64 -15.29
N MET A 144 -1.54 -6.57 -14.55
CA MET A 144 -1.95 -5.37 -13.82
C MET A 144 -0.96 -5.00 -12.70
N ARG A 145 -0.57 -5.97 -11.88
CA ARG A 145 0.43 -5.77 -10.83
C ARG A 145 1.79 -5.40 -11.41
N GLY A 146 2.20 -6.05 -12.50
CA GLY A 146 3.46 -5.76 -13.19
C GLY A 146 3.52 -4.32 -13.70
N GLY A 147 2.45 -3.86 -14.35
CA GLY A 147 2.33 -2.47 -14.79
C GLY A 147 2.36 -1.47 -13.63
N ALA A 148 1.71 -1.77 -12.50
CA ALA A 148 1.72 -0.91 -11.32
C ALA A 148 3.11 -0.80 -10.68
N GLU A 149 3.88 -1.89 -10.62
CA GLU A 149 5.26 -1.87 -10.11
C GLU A 149 6.21 -1.06 -11.01
N LEU A 150 6.06 -1.17 -12.34
CA LEU A 150 6.81 -0.32 -13.27
C LEU A 150 6.47 1.15 -13.11
N ALA A 151 5.18 1.49 -12.93
CA ALA A 151 4.77 2.86 -12.68
C ALA A 151 5.35 3.42 -11.37
N ALA A 152 5.45 2.59 -10.32
CA ALA A 152 6.12 2.96 -9.08
C ALA A 152 7.63 3.18 -9.29
N ALA A 153 8.30 2.34 -10.09
CA ALA A 153 9.71 2.51 -10.42
C ALA A 153 9.98 3.83 -11.16
N VAL A 154 9.16 4.19 -12.15
CA VAL A 154 9.27 5.48 -12.86
C VAL A 154 9.09 6.64 -11.90
N ARG A 155 8.11 6.57 -10.98
CA ARG A 155 7.90 7.61 -9.97
C ARG A 155 9.09 7.73 -9.02
N PHE A 156 9.64 6.62 -8.55
CA PHE A 156 10.85 6.60 -7.73
C PHE A 156 11.98 7.34 -8.44
N LEU A 157 12.23 7.03 -9.71
CA LEU A 157 13.29 7.67 -10.49
C LEU A 157 13.04 9.18 -10.62
N GLY A 158 11.80 9.59 -10.90
CA GLY A 158 11.43 11.01 -10.96
C GLY A 158 11.66 11.74 -9.63
N ASP A 159 11.31 11.12 -8.50
CA ASP A 159 11.57 11.69 -7.17
C ASP A 159 13.07 11.75 -6.85
N TYR A 160 13.84 10.74 -7.26
CA TYR A 160 15.28 10.71 -7.10
C TYR A 160 15.96 11.82 -7.90
N LEU A 161 15.63 11.98 -9.18
CA LEU A 161 16.15 13.05 -10.04
C LEU A 161 15.75 14.44 -9.53
N ARG A 162 14.52 14.61 -9.01
CA ARG A 162 14.10 15.84 -8.33
C ARG A 162 14.99 16.15 -7.14
N ARG A 163 15.34 15.17 -6.31
CA ARG A 163 16.23 15.37 -5.16
C ARG A 163 17.64 15.78 -5.59
N LEU A 164 18.16 15.20 -6.69
CA LEU A 164 19.48 15.56 -7.23
C LEU A 164 19.52 16.96 -7.86
N SER A 165 18.38 17.44 -8.39
CA SER A 165 18.27 18.76 -9.01
C SER A 165 17.94 19.89 -8.02
N LEU A 166 17.65 19.57 -6.75
CA LEU A 166 17.59 20.55 -5.69
C LEU A 166 19.03 21.00 -5.37
N ASP A 167 19.34 22.24 -5.72
CA ASP A 167 20.63 22.87 -5.41
C ASP A 167 20.86 22.91 -3.89
N PRO A 168 21.93 22.29 -3.35
CA PRO A 168 22.23 22.34 -1.92
C PRO A 168 22.48 23.76 -1.40
N ASN A 169 22.78 24.74 -2.27
CA ASN A 169 22.98 26.15 -1.88
C ASN A 169 21.67 26.95 -1.73
N LYS A 170 20.49 26.35 -1.96
CA LYS A 170 19.23 27.09 -1.93
C LYS A 170 18.64 27.30 -0.52
N TYR A 171 19.22 26.67 0.52
CA TYR A 171 18.73 26.70 1.91
C TYR A 171 19.76 27.24 2.92
N THR A 172 20.91 27.74 2.47
CA THR A 172 21.87 28.52 3.26
C THR A 172 21.58 30.01 3.07
N LYS A 173 20.72 30.56 3.93
CA LYS A 173 20.64 32.01 4.20
C LYS A 173 20.50 32.21 5.70
#